data_AF-A0A9R1WS45-F1
#
_entry.id   AF-A0A9R1WS45-F1
#
_cell.length_a   1.000
_cell.length_b   1.000
_cell.length_c   1.000
_cell.angle_alpha   90.00
_cell.angle_beta   90.00
_cell.angle_gamma   90.00
#
_symmetry.space_group_name_H-M   'P 1'
#
loop_
_entity.id
_entity.type
_entity.pdbx_description
1 polymer ?
#
loop_
_entity_poly.entity_id
_entity_poly.type
_entity_poly.pdbx_seq_one_letter_code
_entity_poly.pdbx_strand_id
1 'polypeptide(L)'
;MDLDTLSNRIFVLIHACPSVSALEFTHYTLPLATIKDMDSMNNAALAHNLAYAAVQSMTYLDAISRCVQRLIDLEHAHFALIASEASLKGKVTDLGPTGHRLDQQNKSLVSEKLVLEDMRSALESQVESLTQANEGLMIQNESLKCDLVDRERELEMLRVDRSWLLQVGRVRVMDKLIEHPEFTGGISCIHHTTFVASEELGRVGLKAQVDTRTYDPFANDSRLSHSSTLDDALLDFVTMDFAGLLGLGLLDVDGVKALCVFDEGEDVGTGLVEGNVVGVVKGGVGGLGADDVGTSVGGDGV
;
A
#
# COMPACT_ATOMS: atom_id res chain seq x y z
N MET A 1 14.40 -30.49 -66.24
CA MET A 1 15.23 -31.37 -67.09
C MET A 1 16.29 -31.92 -66.16
N ASP A 2 16.32 -33.24 -65.97
CA ASP A 2 17.18 -33.86 -64.96
C ASP A 2 18.66 -33.67 -65.33
N LEU A 3 19.53 -33.47 -64.34
CA LEU A 3 20.97 -33.24 -64.58
C LEU A 3 21.59 -34.43 -65.32
N ASP A 4 21.08 -35.63 -65.07
CA ASP A 4 21.49 -36.84 -65.79
C ASP A 4 21.17 -36.76 -67.29
N THR A 5 20.11 -36.04 -67.68
CA THR A 5 19.75 -35.85 -69.09
C THR A 5 20.61 -34.78 -69.76
N LEU A 6 21.00 -33.72 -69.02
CA LEU A 6 21.93 -32.70 -69.51
C LEU A 6 23.36 -33.26 -69.61
N SER A 7 23.81 -33.97 -68.57
CA SER A 7 25.11 -34.65 -68.51
C SER A 7 25.23 -35.69 -69.62
N ASN A 8 24.23 -36.56 -69.81
CA ASN A 8 24.23 -37.50 -70.93
C ASN A 8 24.24 -36.80 -72.30
N ARG A 9 23.57 -35.65 -72.46
CA ARG A 9 23.61 -34.89 -73.72
C ARG A 9 24.95 -34.21 -73.97
N ILE A 10 25.60 -33.69 -72.93
CA ILE A 10 26.93 -33.08 -73.02
C ILE A 10 27.98 -34.17 -73.23
N PHE A 11 27.88 -35.30 -72.54
CA PHE A 11 28.74 -36.46 -72.74
C PHE A 11 28.57 -37.03 -74.15
N VAL A 12 27.34 -37.12 -74.66
CA VAL A 12 27.07 -37.47 -76.06
C VAL A 12 27.61 -36.40 -77.01
N LEU A 13 27.55 -35.10 -76.71
CA LEU A 13 28.15 -34.05 -77.55
C LEU A 13 29.69 -34.10 -77.56
N ILE A 14 30.31 -34.43 -76.43
CA ILE A 14 31.76 -34.55 -76.27
C ILE A 14 32.27 -35.85 -76.90
N HIS A 15 31.54 -36.97 -76.76
CA HIS A 15 31.90 -38.27 -77.34
C HIS A 15 31.43 -38.47 -78.79
N ALA A 16 30.34 -37.82 -79.21
CA ALA A 16 29.93 -37.75 -80.62
C ALA A 16 30.68 -36.65 -81.38
N CYS A 17 31.56 -35.91 -80.71
CA CYS A 17 32.79 -35.42 -81.33
C CYS A 17 33.80 -36.58 -81.20
N PRO A 18 33.77 -37.62 -82.08
CA PRO A 18 34.84 -38.61 -82.08
C PRO A 18 36.12 -37.81 -82.20
N SER A 19 37.14 -38.14 -81.42
CA SER A 19 38.49 -37.61 -81.52
C SER A 19 38.81 -37.23 -82.95
N VAL A 20 38.49 -35.97 -83.32
CA VAL A 20 38.77 -35.44 -84.64
C VAL A 20 40.25 -35.21 -84.51
N SER A 21 41.01 -36.26 -84.79
CA SER A 21 42.44 -36.16 -84.97
C SER A 21 42.64 -34.94 -85.86
N ALA A 22 43.63 -34.11 -85.57
CA ALA A 22 43.84 -32.86 -86.31
C ALA A 22 43.85 -33.05 -87.85
N LEU A 23 44.03 -34.30 -88.33
CA LEU A 23 43.84 -34.76 -89.70
C LEU A 23 42.41 -34.70 -90.28
N GLU A 24 41.36 -34.96 -89.52
CA GLU A 24 39.97 -34.97 -90.05
C GLU A 24 39.37 -33.56 -90.13
N PHE A 25 39.83 -32.63 -89.27
CA PHE A 25 39.39 -31.22 -89.37
C PHE A 25 39.96 -30.55 -90.63
N THR A 26 41.18 -30.93 -91.07
CA THR A 26 41.73 -30.45 -92.34
C THR A 26 40.92 -30.90 -93.57
N HIS A 27 40.12 -31.97 -93.47
CA HIS A 27 39.27 -32.43 -94.57
C HIS A 27 37.97 -31.63 -94.75
N TYR A 28 37.50 -30.93 -93.71
CA TYR A 28 36.27 -30.11 -93.78
C TYR A 28 36.52 -28.62 -94.01
N THR A 29 37.73 -28.11 -93.74
CA THR A 29 38.09 -26.70 -94.00
C THR A 29 38.79 -26.47 -95.34
N LEU A 30 39.24 -27.53 -96.02
CA LEU A 30 39.73 -27.45 -97.40
C LEU A 30 38.58 -27.75 -98.37
N PRO A 31 38.25 -26.84 -99.31
CA PRO A 31 37.34 -27.14 -100.40
C PRO A 31 37.81 -28.42 -101.11
N LEU A 32 36.92 -29.42 -101.19
CA LEU A 32 37.16 -30.72 -101.81
C LEU A 32 37.63 -30.62 -103.29
N ALA A 33 37.59 -29.42 -103.87
CA ALA A 33 38.01 -29.12 -105.23
C ALA A 33 39.54 -29.13 -105.46
N THR A 34 40.39 -29.13 -104.43
CA THR A 34 41.84 -28.82 -104.61
C THR A 34 42.79 -30.02 -104.59
N ILE A 35 42.31 -31.24 -104.32
CA ILE A 35 43.19 -32.41 -104.15
C ILE A 35 43.80 -32.88 -105.49
N LYS A 36 43.16 -32.56 -106.64
CA LYS A 36 43.69 -32.93 -107.97
C LYS A 36 44.68 -31.93 -108.58
N ASP A 37 44.81 -30.71 -108.03
CA ASP A 37 45.72 -29.66 -108.53
C ASP A 37 46.97 -29.46 -107.65
N MET A 38 47.13 -30.28 -106.60
CA MET A 38 48.26 -30.18 -105.66
C MET A 38 49.63 -30.41 -106.30
N ASP A 39 49.70 -31.15 -107.41
CA ASP A 39 50.96 -31.36 -108.15
C ASP A 39 51.42 -30.12 -108.93
N SER A 40 50.57 -29.09 -109.11
CA SER A 40 50.93 -27.83 -109.78
C SER A 40 51.05 -26.61 -108.83
N MET A 41 50.68 -26.76 -107.56
CA MET A 41 50.76 -25.70 -106.57
C MET A 41 52.20 -25.45 -106.11
N ASN A 42 52.67 -24.21 -106.28
CA ASN A 42 53.96 -23.75 -105.76
C ASN A 42 54.05 -23.96 -104.23
N ASN A 43 55.20 -24.43 -103.72
CA ASN A 43 55.47 -24.75 -102.30
C ASN A 43 55.01 -23.66 -101.31
N ALA A 44 55.00 -22.39 -101.73
CA ALA A 44 54.52 -21.27 -100.92
C ALA A 44 53.01 -21.31 -100.59
N ALA A 45 52.16 -21.75 -101.52
CA ALA A 45 50.72 -21.82 -101.32
C ALA A 45 50.31 -22.98 -100.38
N LEU A 46 51.03 -24.11 -100.47
CA LEU A 46 50.86 -25.23 -99.54
C LEU A 46 51.26 -24.84 -98.11
N ALA A 47 52.40 -24.16 -97.95
CA ALA A 47 52.87 -23.68 -96.65
C ALA A 47 51.89 -22.67 -96.02
N HIS A 48 51.32 -21.75 -96.83
CA HIS A 48 50.31 -20.81 -96.37
C HIS A 48 49.02 -21.50 -95.91
N ASN A 49 48.51 -22.47 -96.67
CA ASN A 49 47.29 -23.21 -96.29
C ASN A 49 47.49 -24.06 -95.04
N LEU A 50 48.67 -24.68 -94.88
CA LEU A 50 49.01 -25.43 -93.66
C LEU A 50 49.08 -24.50 -92.45
N ALA A 51 49.74 -23.34 -92.58
CA ALA A 51 49.83 -22.35 -91.52
C ALA A 51 48.44 -21.80 -91.15
N TYR A 52 47.60 -21.50 -92.14
CA TYR A 52 46.22 -21.06 -91.93
C TYR A 52 45.38 -22.12 -91.22
N ALA A 53 45.45 -23.38 -91.65
CA ALA A 53 44.75 -24.49 -91.01
C ALA A 53 45.22 -24.69 -89.56
N ALA A 54 46.53 -24.62 -89.30
CA ALA A 54 47.08 -24.71 -87.95
C ALA A 54 46.59 -23.56 -87.05
N VAL A 55 46.56 -22.32 -87.55
CA VAL A 55 46.02 -21.16 -86.82
C VAL A 55 44.53 -21.33 -86.52
N GLN A 56 43.74 -21.82 -87.48
CA GLN A 56 42.33 -22.13 -87.24
C GLN A 56 42.17 -23.23 -86.18
N SER A 57 42.90 -24.35 -86.30
CA SER A 57 42.85 -25.44 -85.31
C SER A 57 43.22 -24.96 -83.91
N MET A 58 44.25 -24.14 -83.77
CA MET A 58 44.64 -23.55 -82.48
C MET A 58 43.55 -22.62 -81.92
N THR A 59 42.89 -21.84 -82.77
CA THR A 59 41.77 -20.97 -82.36
C THR A 59 40.58 -21.79 -81.88
N TYR A 60 40.25 -22.89 -82.57
CA TYR A 60 39.20 -23.81 -82.15
C TYR A 60 39.56 -24.54 -80.85
N LEU A 61 40.79 -25.02 -80.70
CA LEU A 61 41.26 -25.66 -79.47
C LEU A 61 41.21 -24.70 -78.27
N ASP A 62 41.61 -23.44 -78.45
CA ASP A 62 41.51 -22.41 -77.42
C ASP A 62 40.05 -22.10 -77.05
N ALA A 63 39.16 -21.99 -78.05
CA ALA A 63 37.72 -21.81 -77.79
C ALA A 63 37.10 -23.00 -77.05
N ILE A 64 37.47 -24.23 -77.43
CA ILE A 64 37.03 -25.46 -76.76
C ILE A 64 37.57 -25.50 -75.33
N SER A 65 38.85 -25.18 -75.13
CA SER A 65 39.48 -25.13 -73.80
C SER A 65 38.75 -24.15 -72.87
N ARG A 66 38.45 -22.93 -73.36
CA ARG A 66 37.64 -21.95 -72.62
C ARG A 66 36.22 -22.43 -72.34
N CYS A 67 35.60 -23.17 -73.26
CA CYS A 67 34.28 -23.75 -73.07
C CYS A 67 34.29 -24.82 -71.96
N VAL A 68 35.27 -25.74 -71.99
CA VAL A 68 35.46 -26.78 -70.96
C VAL A 68 35.71 -26.15 -69.60
N GLN A 69 36.57 -25.13 -69.51
CA GLN A 69 36.82 -24.43 -68.24
C GLN A 69 35.55 -23.79 -67.68
N ARG A 70 34.75 -23.11 -68.51
CA ARG A 70 33.46 -22.54 -68.09
C ARG A 70 32.49 -23.60 -67.60
N LEU A 71 32.50 -24.79 -68.20
CA LEU A 71 31.67 -25.90 -67.79
C LEU A 71 32.09 -26.44 -66.43
N ILE A 72 33.40 -26.57 -66.18
CA ILE A 72 33.95 -26.94 -64.87
C ILE A 72 33.57 -25.88 -63.82
N ASP A 73 33.73 -24.59 -64.12
CA ASP A 73 33.38 -23.51 -63.19
C ASP A 73 31.87 -23.52 -62.87
N LEU A 74 31.04 -23.77 -63.88
CA LEU A 74 29.58 -23.89 -63.72
C LEU A 74 29.21 -25.10 -62.86
N GLU A 75 29.88 -26.24 -63.03
CA GLU A 75 29.69 -27.44 -62.22
C GLU A 75 30.05 -27.18 -60.74
N HIS A 76 31.18 -26.52 -60.48
CA HIS A 76 31.57 -26.12 -59.12
C HIS A 76 30.55 -25.17 -58.49
N ALA A 77 30.07 -24.17 -59.24
CA ALA A 77 29.03 -23.26 -58.79
C ALA A 77 27.71 -23.99 -58.50
N HIS A 78 27.36 -25.00 -59.31
CA HIS A 78 26.18 -25.82 -59.09
C HIS A 78 26.27 -26.64 -57.80
N PHE A 79 27.40 -27.30 -57.54
CA PHE A 79 27.60 -28.01 -56.27
C PHE A 79 27.58 -27.09 -55.06
N ALA A 80 28.18 -25.90 -55.17
CA ALA A 80 28.11 -24.88 -54.12
C ALA A 80 26.66 -24.43 -53.85
N LEU A 81 25.85 -24.27 -54.91
CA LEU A 81 24.43 -23.93 -54.77
C LEU A 81 23.67 -25.05 -54.05
N ILE A 82 23.83 -26.32 -54.44
CA ILE A 82 23.20 -27.47 -53.78
C ILE A 82 23.57 -27.53 -52.29
N ALA A 83 24.85 -27.36 -51.96
CA ALA A 83 25.31 -27.35 -50.57
C ALA A 83 24.68 -26.20 -49.77
N SER A 84 24.58 -25.01 -50.38
CA SER A 84 23.94 -23.85 -49.75
C SER A 84 22.44 -24.05 -49.55
N GLU A 85 21.75 -24.68 -50.51
CA GLU A 85 20.33 -25.01 -50.42
C GLU A 85 20.08 -26.01 -49.30
N ALA A 86 20.87 -27.08 -49.22
CA ALA A 86 20.78 -28.06 -48.14
C ALA A 86 21.05 -27.43 -46.77
N SER A 87 22.05 -26.55 -46.66
CA SER A 87 22.34 -25.80 -45.44
C SER A 87 21.19 -24.88 -45.03
N LEU A 88 20.60 -24.15 -45.98
CA LEU A 88 19.47 -23.27 -45.74
C LEU A 88 18.24 -24.08 -45.31
N LYS A 89 17.98 -25.22 -45.96
CA LYS A 89 16.89 -26.13 -45.60
C LYS A 89 17.05 -26.63 -44.17
N GLY A 90 18.26 -26.98 -43.74
CA GLY A 90 18.59 -27.33 -42.35
C GLY A 90 18.26 -26.20 -41.37
N LYS A 91 18.69 -24.96 -41.68
CA LYS A 91 18.37 -23.78 -40.85
C LYS A 91 16.85 -23.53 -40.76
N VAL A 92 16.12 -23.69 -41.86
CA VAL A 92 14.66 -23.55 -41.88
C VAL A 92 13.99 -24.63 -41.02
N THR A 93 14.48 -25.87 -41.07
CA THR A 93 13.97 -26.94 -40.20
C THR A 93 14.26 -26.67 -38.72
N ASP A 94 15.42 -26.11 -38.39
CA ASP A 94 15.81 -25.78 -37.01
C ASP A 94 14.99 -24.60 -36.43
N LEU A 95 14.54 -23.68 -37.28
CA LEU A 95 13.66 -22.57 -36.89
C LEU A 95 12.24 -23.04 -36.57
N GLY A 96 11.78 -24.15 -37.15
CA GLY A 96 10.42 -24.68 -36.94
C GLY A 96 10.07 -24.93 -35.46
N PRO A 97 10.86 -25.75 -34.72
CA PRO A 97 10.65 -25.98 -33.30
C PRO A 97 10.73 -24.70 -32.45
N THR A 98 11.60 -23.77 -32.83
CA THR A 98 11.71 -22.47 -32.15
C THR A 98 10.45 -21.64 -32.33
N GLY A 99 9.89 -21.59 -33.55
CA GLY A 99 8.62 -20.94 -33.83
C GLY A 99 7.46 -21.55 -33.03
N HIS A 100 7.36 -22.88 -33.00
CA HIS A 100 6.34 -23.58 -32.21
C HIS A 100 6.48 -23.30 -30.69
N ARG A 101 7.71 -23.28 -30.16
CA ARG A 101 7.95 -22.97 -28.74
C ARG A 101 7.50 -21.55 -28.41
N LEU A 102 7.81 -20.57 -29.25
CA LEU A 102 7.39 -19.18 -29.06
C LEU A 102 5.86 -19.04 -29.14
N ASP A 103 5.21 -19.74 -30.07
CA ASP A 103 3.74 -19.74 -30.17
C ASP A 103 3.09 -20.32 -28.90
N GLN A 104 3.64 -21.41 -28.35
CA GLN A 104 3.17 -22.00 -27.10
C GLN A 104 3.37 -21.06 -25.90
N GLN A 105 4.53 -20.39 -25.81
CA GLN A 105 4.78 -19.39 -24.77
C GLN A 105 3.82 -18.21 -24.89
N ASN A 106 3.56 -17.74 -26.11
CA ASN A 106 2.61 -16.66 -26.36
C ASN A 106 1.20 -17.04 -25.91
N LYS A 107 0.74 -18.27 -26.21
CA LYS A 107 -0.54 -18.79 -25.71
C LYS A 107 -0.60 -18.81 -24.19
N SER A 108 0.47 -19.27 -23.53
CA SER A 108 0.56 -19.27 -22.06
C SER A 108 0.46 -17.86 -21.47
N LEU A 109 1.19 -16.89 -22.03
CA LEU A 109 1.18 -15.49 -21.59
C LEU A 109 -0.19 -14.84 -21.81
N VAL A 110 -0.89 -15.16 -22.90
CA VAL A 110 -2.25 -14.68 -23.14
C VAL A 110 -3.22 -15.22 -22.08
N SER A 111 -3.10 -16.49 -21.70
CA SER A 111 -3.91 -17.07 -20.62
C SER A 111 -3.61 -16.43 -19.27
N GLU A 112 -2.34 -16.22 -18.92
CA GLU A 112 -1.94 -15.54 -17.68
C GLU A 112 -2.46 -14.09 -17.63
N LYS A 113 -2.36 -13.36 -18.76
CA LYS A 113 -2.90 -12.01 -18.90
C LYS A 113 -4.40 -11.96 -18.60
N LEU A 114 -5.18 -12.92 -19.08
CA LEU A 114 -6.62 -12.97 -18.81
C LEU A 114 -6.92 -13.14 -17.32
N VAL A 115 -6.20 -14.03 -16.63
CA VAL A 115 -6.34 -14.22 -15.18
C VAL A 115 -6.01 -12.93 -14.41
N LEU A 116 -4.95 -12.22 -14.81
CA LEU A 116 -4.57 -10.96 -14.18
C LEU A 116 -5.62 -9.86 -14.41
N GLU A 117 -6.26 -9.81 -15.57
CA GLU A 117 -7.35 -8.85 -15.83
C GLU A 117 -8.61 -9.15 -15.00
N ASP A 118 -8.92 -10.43 -14.80
CA ASP A 118 -10.01 -10.84 -13.90
C ASP A 118 -9.71 -10.46 -12.44
N MET A 119 -8.48 -10.73 -11.98
CA MET A 119 -8.02 -10.33 -10.65
C MET A 119 -8.06 -8.81 -10.46
N ARG A 120 -7.64 -8.04 -11.48
CA ARG A 120 -7.71 -6.59 -11.48
C ARG A 120 -9.16 -6.11 -11.34
N SER A 121 -10.08 -6.69 -12.12
CA SER A 121 -11.50 -6.34 -12.07
C SER A 121 -12.12 -6.63 -10.69
N ALA A 122 -11.76 -7.76 -10.07
CA ALA A 122 -12.19 -8.10 -8.73
C ALA A 122 -11.65 -7.11 -7.68
N LEU A 123 -10.37 -6.71 -7.80
CA LEU A 123 -9.76 -5.73 -6.90
C LEU A 123 -10.38 -4.34 -7.06
N GLU A 124 -10.66 -3.89 -8.29
CA GLU A 124 -11.34 -2.62 -8.55
C GLU A 124 -12.72 -2.59 -7.87
N SER A 125 -13.50 -3.69 -7.96
CA SER A 125 -14.79 -3.81 -7.26
C SER A 125 -14.65 -3.77 -5.73
N GLN A 126 -13.63 -4.41 -5.17
CA GLN A 126 -13.36 -4.36 -3.72
C GLN A 126 -13.00 -2.95 -3.26
N VAL A 127 -12.17 -2.23 -4.02
CA VAL A 127 -11.80 -0.85 -3.73
C VAL A 127 -13.02 0.06 -3.77
N GLU A 128 -13.91 -0.10 -4.74
CA GLU A 128 -15.16 0.65 -4.82
C GLU A 128 -16.06 0.38 -3.61
N SER A 129 -16.24 -0.89 -3.24
CA SER A 129 -17.03 -1.27 -2.06
C SER A 129 -16.47 -0.71 -0.75
N LEU A 130 -15.15 -0.77 -0.55
CA LEU A 130 -14.49 -0.18 0.63
C LEU A 130 -14.59 1.34 0.64
N THR A 131 -14.50 1.98 -0.52
CA THR A 131 -14.66 3.44 -0.65
C THR A 131 -16.06 3.85 -0.20
N GLN A 132 -17.10 3.13 -0.66
CA GLN A 132 -18.47 3.38 -0.24
C GLN A 132 -18.70 3.13 1.26
N ALA A 133 -18.10 2.07 1.82
CA ALA A 133 -18.18 1.79 3.25
C ALA A 133 -17.54 2.91 4.10
N ASN A 134 -16.38 3.42 3.66
CA ASN A 134 -15.70 4.55 4.32
C ASN A 134 -16.52 5.84 4.28
N GLU A 135 -17.18 6.13 3.14
CA GLU A 135 -18.09 7.26 3.03
C GLU A 135 -19.27 7.12 4.03
N GLY A 136 -19.84 5.91 4.16
CA GLY A 136 -20.87 5.62 5.15
C GLY A 136 -20.40 5.85 6.60
N LEU A 137 -19.20 5.40 6.95
CA LEU A 137 -18.61 5.63 8.28
C LEU A 137 -18.32 7.12 8.54
N MET A 138 -17.90 7.87 7.51
CA MET A 138 -17.68 9.31 7.62
C MET A 138 -18.98 10.05 7.97
N ILE A 139 -20.09 9.71 7.29
CA ILE A 139 -21.41 10.28 7.59
C ILE A 139 -21.85 9.93 9.02
N GLN A 140 -21.65 8.70 9.46
CA GLN A 140 -21.97 8.29 10.84
C GLN A 140 -21.13 9.06 11.88
N ASN A 141 -19.84 9.27 11.60
CA ASN A 141 -18.96 10.03 12.49
C ASN A 141 -19.41 11.50 12.60
N GLU A 142 -19.75 12.13 11.47
CA GLU A 142 -20.31 13.49 11.48
C GLU A 142 -21.62 13.58 12.26
N SER A 143 -22.51 12.58 12.12
CA SER A 143 -23.75 12.51 12.90
C SER A 143 -23.48 12.42 14.40
N LEU A 144 -22.60 11.50 14.83
CA LEU A 144 -22.24 11.34 16.24
C LEU A 144 -21.57 12.59 16.81
N LYS A 145 -20.78 13.30 16.01
CA LYS A 145 -20.18 14.58 16.40
C LYS A 145 -21.25 15.62 16.69
N CYS A 146 -22.30 15.71 15.87
CA CYS A 146 -23.43 16.59 16.14
C CYS A 146 -24.16 16.20 17.43
N ASP A 147 -24.44 14.91 17.63
CA ASP A 147 -25.10 14.41 18.84
C ASP A 147 -24.29 14.75 20.12
N LEU A 148 -22.97 14.63 20.06
CA LEU A 148 -22.08 15.00 21.17
C LEU A 148 -22.17 16.49 21.51
N VAL A 149 -22.22 17.37 20.50
CA VAL A 149 -22.36 18.82 20.71
C VAL A 149 -23.71 19.15 21.37
N ASP A 150 -24.78 18.48 20.97
CA ASP A 150 -26.10 18.66 21.58
C ASP A 150 -26.11 18.17 23.04
N ARG A 151 -25.46 17.05 23.33
CA ARG A 151 -25.31 16.54 24.71
C ARG A 151 -24.45 17.43 25.59
N GLU A 152 -23.37 17.99 25.05
CA GLU A 152 -22.55 18.97 25.76
C GLU A 152 -23.36 20.21 26.15
N ARG A 153 -24.22 20.70 25.23
CA ARG A 153 -25.14 21.79 25.52
C ARG A 153 -26.18 21.42 26.58
N GLU A 154 -26.76 20.22 26.52
CA GLU A 154 -27.70 19.71 27.52
C GLU A 154 -27.06 19.69 28.93
N LEU A 155 -25.83 19.17 29.02
CA LEU A 155 -25.07 19.16 30.27
C LEU A 155 -24.77 20.56 30.79
N GLU A 156 -24.44 21.50 29.91
CA GLU A 156 -24.19 22.89 30.32
C GLU A 156 -25.45 23.57 30.86
N MET A 157 -26.62 23.33 30.24
CA MET A 157 -27.90 23.81 30.79
C MET A 157 -28.19 23.21 32.17
N LEU A 158 -27.97 21.91 32.35
CA LEU A 158 -28.15 21.25 33.65
C LEU A 158 -27.19 21.79 34.72
N ARG A 159 -25.95 22.14 34.36
CA ARG A 159 -25.00 22.80 35.26
C ARG A 159 -25.50 24.17 35.69
N VAL A 160 -26.04 24.96 34.77
CA VAL A 160 -26.65 26.27 35.06
C VAL A 160 -27.85 26.12 35.99
N ASP A 161 -28.75 25.18 35.71
CA ASP A 161 -29.93 24.89 36.53
C ASP A 161 -29.54 24.42 37.93
N ARG A 162 -28.56 23.52 38.04
CA ARG A 162 -27.97 23.09 39.32
C ARG A 162 -27.42 24.27 40.10
N SER A 163 -26.61 25.12 39.45
CA SER A 163 -26.03 26.31 40.09
C SER A 163 -27.11 27.25 40.59
N TRP A 164 -28.17 27.47 39.81
CA TRP A 164 -29.31 28.28 40.21
C TRP A 164 -30.05 27.69 41.42
N LEU A 165 -30.32 26.38 41.43
CA LEU A 165 -30.94 25.69 42.56
C LEU A 165 -30.10 25.80 43.83
N LEU A 166 -28.78 25.63 43.72
CA LEU A 166 -27.87 25.74 44.86
C LEU A 166 -27.78 27.17 45.39
N GLN A 167 -27.85 28.18 44.53
CA GLN A 167 -27.77 29.59 44.95
C GLN A 167 -29.11 30.11 45.49
N VAL A 168 -30.19 29.97 44.72
CA VAL A 168 -31.51 30.52 45.06
C VAL A 168 -32.26 29.62 46.02
N GLY A 169 -32.21 28.30 45.80
CA GLY A 169 -32.87 27.33 46.67
C GLY A 169 -32.32 27.37 48.09
N ARG A 170 -30.99 27.42 48.24
CA ARG A 170 -30.35 27.51 49.56
C ARG A 170 -30.71 28.81 50.29
N VAL A 171 -30.69 29.95 49.60
CA VAL A 171 -31.07 31.24 50.21
C VAL A 171 -32.53 31.19 50.68
N ARG A 172 -33.46 30.73 49.84
CA ARG A 172 -34.88 30.64 50.24
C ARG A 172 -35.14 29.68 51.40
N VAL A 173 -34.41 28.56 51.47
CA VAL A 173 -34.51 27.63 52.60
C VAL A 173 -33.99 28.28 53.88
N MET A 174 -32.85 28.97 53.82
CA MET A 174 -32.31 29.69 54.97
C MET A 174 -33.22 30.85 55.41
N ASP A 175 -33.80 31.59 54.48
CA ASP A 175 -34.74 32.68 54.79
C ASP A 175 -35.97 32.14 55.54
N LYS A 176 -36.56 31.04 55.05
CA LYS A 176 -37.68 30.38 55.75
C LYS A 176 -37.30 29.81 57.11
N LEU A 177 -36.08 29.28 57.24
CA LEU A 177 -35.58 28.74 58.49
C LEU A 177 -35.42 29.87 59.52
N ILE A 178 -34.86 31.02 59.13
CA ILE A 178 -34.70 32.20 59.97
C ILE A 178 -36.06 32.82 60.34
N GLU A 179 -37.06 32.72 59.47
CA GLU A 179 -38.42 33.18 59.79
C GLU A 179 -39.18 32.20 60.70
N HIS A 180 -38.70 30.96 60.88
CA HIS A 180 -39.42 29.97 61.66
C HIS A 180 -39.27 30.24 63.17
N PRO A 181 -40.39 30.45 63.91
CA PRO A 181 -40.35 30.88 65.31
C PRO A 181 -39.59 29.92 66.21
N GLU A 182 -39.69 28.61 65.97
CA GLU A 182 -38.97 27.58 66.74
C GLU A 182 -37.47 27.58 66.46
N PHE A 183 -37.04 27.86 65.22
CA PHE A 183 -35.62 28.00 64.90
C PHE A 183 -35.02 29.24 65.55
N THR A 184 -35.68 30.40 65.41
CA THR A 184 -35.28 31.63 66.11
C THR A 184 -35.38 31.52 67.62
N GLY A 185 -36.36 30.77 68.13
CA GLY A 185 -36.54 30.48 69.54
C GLY A 185 -35.40 29.62 70.09
N GLY A 186 -35.01 28.56 69.38
CA GLY A 186 -33.86 27.74 69.70
C GLY A 186 -32.56 28.54 69.75
N ILE A 187 -32.29 29.36 68.72
CA ILE A 187 -31.13 30.28 68.71
C ILE A 187 -31.18 31.26 69.88
N SER A 188 -32.36 31.82 70.17
CA SER A 188 -32.54 32.74 71.30
C SER A 188 -32.31 32.07 72.64
N CYS A 189 -32.76 30.82 72.82
CA CYS A 189 -32.49 30.01 74.00
C CYS A 189 -30.99 29.76 74.18
N ILE A 190 -30.26 29.38 73.11
CA ILE A 190 -28.80 29.19 73.16
C ILE A 190 -28.10 30.51 73.54
N HIS A 191 -28.49 31.63 72.93
CA HIS A 191 -27.97 32.95 73.27
C HIS A 191 -28.26 33.34 74.72
N HIS A 192 -29.46 33.04 75.22
CA HIS A 192 -29.83 33.35 76.58
C HIS A 192 -29.06 32.50 77.60
N THR A 193 -28.95 31.19 77.38
CA THR A 193 -28.19 30.28 78.25
C THR A 193 -26.70 30.62 78.27
N THR A 194 -26.11 30.96 77.11
CA THR A 194 -24.72 31.43 77.06
C THR A 194 -24.53 32.78 77.73
N PHE A 195 -25.46 33.72 77.55
CA PHE A 195 -25.43 35.01 78.25
C PHE A 195 -25.52 34.84 79.76
N VAL A 196 -26.51 34.08 80.26
CA VAL A 196 -26.69 33.79 81.69
C VAL A 196 -25.47 33.08 82.26
N ALA A 197 -24.97 32.04 81.59
CA ALA A 197 -23.74 31.36 82.00
C ALA A 197 -22.52 32.31 82.06
N SER A 198 -22.45 33.32 81.17
CA SER A 198 -21.38 34.31 81.15
C SER A 198 -21.54 35.44 82.18
N GLU A 199 -22.78 35.85 82.48
CA GLU A 199 -23.09 36.93 83.42
C GLU A 199 -22.98 36.44 84.87
N GLU A 200 -23.38 35.20 85.13
CA GLU A 200 -23.37 34.56 86.44
C GLU A 200 -21.97 34.09 86.87
N LEU A 201 -21.09 33.83 85.90
CA LEU A 201 -19.63 33.78 86.13
C LEU A 201 -19.03 35.13 86.52
N GLY A 202 -19.83 36.21 86.48
CA GLY A 202 -19.45 37.56 86.79
C GLY A 202 -18.33 37.99 85.86
N ARG A 203 -18.63 38.81 84.85
CA ARG A 203 -17.57 39.44 84.03
C ARG A 203 -16.46 40.09 84.88
N VAL A 204 -16.78 40.48 86.11
CA VAL A 204 -15.88 40.97 87.16
C VAL A 204 -15.12 39.86 87.89
N GLY A 205 -15.74 38.71 88.17
CA GLY A 205 -15.13 37.56 88.85
C GLY A 205 -14.15 36.78 87.97
N LEU A 206 -14.52 36.50 86.72
CA LEU A 206 -13.61 35.87 85.74
C LEU A 206 -12.41 36.78 85.47
N LYS A 207 -12.64 38.10 85.32
CA LYS A 207 -11.56 39.08 85.15
C LYS A 207 -10.64 39.14 86.36
N ALA A 208 -11.18 39.16 87.58
CA ALA A 208 -10.38 39.16 88.80
C ALA A 208 -9.52 37.89 88.92
N GLN A 209 -10.05 36.71 88.57
CA GLN A 209 -9.30 35.44 88.62
C GLN A 209 -8.22 35.33 87.53
N VAL A 210 -8.47 35.87 86.33
CA VAL A 210 -7.46 35.98 85.26
C VAL A 210 -6.37 36.97 85.64
N ASP A 211 -6.75 38.12 86.20
CA ASP A 211 -5.81 39.16 86.65
C ASP A 211 -4.93 38.68 87.83
N THR A 212 -5.45 37.80 88.69
CA THR A 212 -4.68 37.14 89.76
C THR A 212 -3.94 35.87 89.31
N ARG A 213 -4.05 35.46 88.03
CA ARG A 213 -3.52 34.21 87.47
C ARG A 213 -3.92 32.93 88.22
N THR A 214 -5.01 32.98 88.97
CA THR A 214 -5.57 31.83 89.69
C THR A 214 -6.66 31.12 88.89
N TYR A 215 -6.89 31.55 87.65
CA TYR A 215 -7.79 30.87 86.73
C TYR A 215 -7.18 29.54 86.28
N ASP A 216 -7.71 28.44 86.82
CA ASP A 216 -7.44 27.09 86.34
C ASP A 216 -8.59 26.67 85.41
N PRO A 217 -8.34 26.48 84.09
CA PRO A 217 -9.38 26.05 83.15
C PRO A 217 -9.97 24.67 83.48
N PHE A 218 -9.29 23.86 84.31
CA PHE A 218 -9.62 22.47 84.62
C PHE A 218 -10.19 22.26 86.03
N ALA A 219 -10.30 23.30 86.85
CA ALA A 219 -10.97 23.22 88.15
C ALA A 219 -12.49 23.04 87.93
N ASN A 220 -12.94 21.80 88.03
CA ASN A 220 -14.25 21.31 87.52
C ASN A 220 -15.48 21.62 88.38
N ASP A 221 -15.35 22.21 89.56
CA ASP A 221 -16.41 22.06 90.57
C ASP A 221 -17.56 23.09 90.52
N SER A 222 -17.55 24.03 89.56
CA SER A 222 -18.69 24.98 89.42
C SER A 222 -19.09 25.30 87.98
N ARG A 223 -18.39 24.77 86.97
CA ARG A 223 -18.80 24.89 85.56
C ARG A 223 -19.84 23.83 85.15
N LEU A 224 -19.91 22.72 85.88
CA LEU A 224 -20.71 21.54 85.51
C LEU A 224 -22.22 21.76 85.53
N SER A 225 -22.76 22.58 86.44
CA SER A 225 -24.22 22.76 86.56
C SER A 225 -24.84 23.60 85.44
N HIS A 226 -24.05 24.46 84.79
CA HIS A 226 -24.53 25.29 83.67
C HIS A 226 -24.09 24.76 82.30
N SER A 227 -23.00 23.96 82.26
CA SER A 227 -22.62 23.19 81.07
C SER A 227 -23.74 22.23 80.69
N SER A 228 -24.34 21.50 81.64
CA SER A 228 -25.43 20.56 81.30
C SER A 228 -26.60 21.26 80.62
N THR A 229 -27.04 22.44 81.09
CA THR A 229 -28.17 23.16 80.47
C THR A 229 -27.84 23.70 79.08
N LEU A 230 -26.60 24.14 78.86
CA LEU A 230 -26.16 24.57 77.53
C LEU A 230 -25.99 23.36 76.60
N ASP A 231 -25.44 22.26 77.10
CA ASP A 231 -25.26 21.02 76.36
C ASP A 231 -26.62 20.39 76.00
N ASP A 232 -27.59 20.43 76.91
CA ASP A 232 -28.97 20.00 76.66
C ASP A 232 -29.65 20.90 75.61
N ALA A 233 -29.49 22.22 75.70
CA ALA A 233 -30.05 23.15 74.70
C ALA A 233 -29.39 23.01 73.32
N LEU A 234 -28.08 22.75 73.27
CA LEU A 234 -27.37 22.45 72.03
C LEU A 234 -27.78 21.09 71.47
N LEU A 235 -27.97 20.09 72.32
CA LEU A 235 -28.42 18.77 71.92
C LEU A 235 -29.84 18.82 71.37
N ASP A 236 -30.77 19.50 72.05
CA ASP A 236 -32.14 19.72 71.57
C ASP A 236 -32.15 20.49 70.25
N PHE A 237 -31.29 21.51 70.09
CA PHE A 237 -31.19 22.25 68.83
C PHE A 237 -30.61 21.40 67.70
N VAL A 238 -29.57 20.60 67.95
CA VAL A 238 -28.94 19.75 66.92
C VAL A 238 -29.80 18.53 66.57
N THR A 239 -30.62 18.05 67.50
CA THR A 239 -31.55 16.92 67.28
C THR A 239 -32.91 17.37 66.77
N MET A 240 -33.15 18.68 66.66
CA MET A 240 -34.39 19.23 66.11
C MET A 240 -34.56 18.83 64.63
N ASP A 241 -35.73 18.32 64.27
CA ASP A 241 -36.06 17.96 62.89
C ASP A 241 -36.38 19.21 62.06
N PHE A 242 -35.32 19.89 61.59
CA PHE A 242 -35.45 21.09 60.76
C PHE A 242 -36.19 20.83 59.44
N ALA A 243 -36.19 19.60 58.93
CA ALA A 243 -36.93 19.23 57.72
C ALA A 243 -38.45 19.17 57.99
N GLY A 244 -38.85 18.56 59.10
CA GLY A 244 -40.23 18.58 59.59
C GLY A 244 -40.72 19.99 59.90
N LEU A 245 -39.87 20.80 60.53
CA LEU A 245 -40.10 22.22 60.87
C LEU A 245 -40.37 23.11 59.67
N LEU A 246 -39.59 22.96 58.60
CA LEU A 246 -39.79 23.72 57.37
C LEU A 246 -41.00 23.23 56.55
N GLY A 247 -41.73 22.21 57.04
CA GLY A 247 -42.82 21.59 56.30
C GLY A 247 -42.35 20.92 55.01
N LEU A 248 -41.06 20.58 54.91
CA LEU A 248 -40.47 19.92 53.74
C LEU A 248 -40.76 18.42 53.71
N GLY A 249 -41.52 17.91 54.69
CA GLY A 249 -41.74 16.49 54.92
C GLY A 249 -40.48 15.82 55.47
N LEU A 250 -40.55 14.49 55.65
CA LEU A 250 -39.34 13.67 55.78
C LEU A 250 -38.55 13.86 54.49
N LEU A 251 -37.55 14.74 54.51
CA LEU A 251 -36.59 14.88 53.43
C LEU A 251 -35.97 13.51 53.25
N ASP A 252 -36.33 12.83 52.17
CA ASP A 252 -35.80 11.53 51.84
C ASP A 252 -34.27 11.66 51.69
N VAL A 253 -33.55 11.26 52.74
CA VAL A 253 -32.10 11.37 52.83
C VAL A 253 -31.47 10.54 51.69
N ASP A 254 -32.15 9.50 51.22
CA ASP A 254 -31.71 8.70 50.08
C ASP A 254 -31.88 9.48 48.76
N GLY A 255 -32.95 10.26 48.63
CA GLY A 255 -33.15 11.21 47.54
C GLY A 255 -32.10 12.33 47.50
N VAL A 256 -31.71 12.88 48.65
CA VAL A 256 -30.65 13.91 48.74
C VAL A 256 -29.26 13.29 48.52
N LYS A 257 -29.00 12.09 49.05
CA LYS A 257 -27.76 11.35 48.77
C LYS A 257 -27.60 11.04 47.29
N ALA A 258 -28.68 10.68 46.59
CA ALA A 258 -28.65 10.47 45.15
C ALA A 258 -28.22 11.73 44.37
N LEU A 259 -28.49 12.94 44.90
CA LEU A 259 -28.02 14.20 44.31
C LEU A 259 -26.55 14.51 44.66
N CYS A 260 -26.05 14.02 45.80
CA CYS A 260 -24.64 14.23 46.23
C CYS A 260 -23.65 13.24 45.60
N VAL A 261 -24.08 12.06 45.12
CA VAL A 261 -23.20 11.05 44.50
C VAL A 261 -22.64 11.51 43.13
N PHE A 262 -23.19 12.56 42.52
CA PHE A 262 -22.72 13.09 41.24
C PHE A 262 -21.49 14.02 41.32
N ASP A 263 -20.96 14.31 42.52
CA ASP A 263 -19.83 15.24 42.70
C ASP A 263 -18.46 14.53 42.86
N GLU A 264 -18.41 13.20 42.80
CA GLU A 264 -17.17 12.42 43.05
C GLU A 264 -16.47 11.84 41.81
N GLY A 265 -16.86 12.20 40.59
CA GLY A 265 -16.12 11.86 39.38
C GLY A 265 -16.34 12.91 38.30
N GLU A 266 -15.34 13.48 37.65
CA GLU A 266 -14.05 12.90 37.29
C GLU A 266 -13.16 14.10 36.92
N ASP A 267 -12.09 14.32 37.68
CA ASP A 267 -10.94 15.09 37.21
C ASP A 267 -10.32 14.26 36.08
N VAL A 268 -10.96 14.29 34.90
CA VAL A 268 -10.40 13.70 33.68
C VAL A 268 -9.18 14.53 33.39
N GLY A 269 -8.06 14.06 33.92
CA GLY A 269 -6.73 14.53 33.60
C GLY A 269 -6.66 14.65 32.09
N THR A 270 -6.66 15.88 31.63
CA THR A 270 -6.20 16.29 30.31
C THR A 270 -4.69 16.06 30.30
N GLY A 271 -4.31 14.79 30.35
CA GLY A 271 -3.01 14.27 29.97
C GLY A 271 -2.88 14.45 28.48
N LEU A 272 -2.65 15.69 28.10
CA LEU A 272 -2.19 16.14 26.80
C LEU A 272 -0.80 15.51 26.61
N VAL A 273 -0.78 14.26 26.14
CA VAL A 273 0.41 13.69 25.52
C VAL A 273 0.57 14.42 24.20
N GLU A 274 1.28 15.54 24.30
CA GLU A 274 1.82 16.33 23.20
C GLU A 274 2.89 15.49 22.48
N GLY A 275 2.42 14.51 21.71
CA GLY A 275 3.21 13.73 20.75
C GLY A 275 3.43 14.55 19.48
N ASN A 276 4.17 15.64 19.61
CA ASN A 276 4.67 16.44 18.50
C ASN A 276 5.69 15.62 17.69
N VAL A 277 5.27 15.04 16.57
CA VAL A 277 6.18 14.62 15.48
C VAL A 277 5.65 15.22 14.18
N VAL A 278 5.92 16.51 14.00
CA VAL A 278 5.92 17.15 12.68
C VAL A 278 7.30 17.76 12.44
N GLY A 279 7.90 17.37 11.32
CA GLY A 279 9.13 17.90 10.76
C GLY A 279 10.15 16.76 10.58
N VAL A 280 10.56 16.37 9.39
CA VAL A 280 10.89 17.21 8.24
C VAL A 280 10.87 16.34 6.98
N VAL A 281 10.10 16.78 5.98
CA VAL A 281 10.34 16.40 4.59
C VAL A 281 11.67 17.01 4.18
N LYS A 282 12.71 16.19 3.99
CA LYS A 282 13.86 16.55 3.17
C LYS A 282 14.19 15.39 2.25
N GLY A 283 14.01 15.64 0.96
CA GLY A 283 14.33 14.68 -0.08
C GLY A 283 15.81 14.30 -0.12
N GLY A 284 16.04 13.09 -0.60
CA GLY A 284 17.33 12.47 -0.91
C GLY A 284 17.05 10.98 -1.16
N VAL A 285 16.75 10.57 -2.39
CA VAL A 285 17.72 9.98 -3.34
C VAL A 285 18.45 8.77 -2.75
N GLY A 286 18.08 7.57 -3.24
CA GLY A 286 19.04 6.51 -3.57
C GLY A 286 19.10 5.26 -2.67
N GLY A 287 19.03 4.09 -3.32
CA GLY A 287 19.45 2.76 -2.80
C GLY A 287 18.26 1.82 -2.56
N LEU A 288 17.88 0.91 -3.47
CA LEU A 288 18.52 -0.35 -3.89
C LEU A 288 19.01 -1.24 -2.74
N GLY A 289 18.38 -2.42 -2.65
CA GLY A 289 18.60 -3.53 -1.71
C GLY A 289 17.22 -4.12 -1.37
N ALA A 290 16.61 -5.05 -2.12
CA ALA A 290 17.05 -6.42 -2.41
C ALA A 290 17.63 -7.09 -1.16
N ASP A 291 16.78 -7.84 -0.44
CA ASP A 291 17.09 -9.02 0.39
C ASP A 291 15.72 -9.57 0.85
N ASP A 292 15.14 -10.50 0.10
CA ASP A 292 15.31 -11.96 0.19
C ASP A 292 14.34 -12.58 1.20
N VAL A 293 13.33 -13.23 0.63
CA VAL A 293 12.26 -13.97 1.30
C VAL A 293 12.77 -15.37 1.56
N GLY A 294 13.23 -15.61 2.79
CA GLY A 294 13.52 -16.95 3.29
C GLY A 294 12.27 -17.65 3.80
N THR A 295 11.69 -18.49 2.95
CA THR A 295 10.70 -19.52 3.28
C THR A 295 11.29 -20.59 4.20
N SER A 296 10.53 -21.05 5.19
CA SER A 296 10.62 -22.44 5.63
C SER A 296 9.27 -22.91 6.20
N VAL A 297 8.61 -23.72 5.38
CA VAL A 297 7.51 -24.62 5.76
C VAL A 297 8.14 -25.85 6.40
N GLY A 298 7.66 -26.23 7.58
CA GLY A 298 8.02 -27.47 8.25
C GLY A 298 6.82 -28.00 9.00
N GLY A 299 5.96 -28.72 8.29
CA GLY A 299 5.06 -29.68 8.91
C GLY A 299 5.76 -31.02 8.99
N ASP A 300 5.57 -31.73 10.10
CA ASP A 300 5.65 -33.19 10.07
C ASP A 300 4.59 -33.74 11.02
N GLY A 301 3.82 -34.69 10.50
CA GLY A 301 2.78 -35.39 11.23
C GLY A 301 3.25 -36.79 11.58
N VAL A 302 2.92 -37.23 12.79
CA VAL A 302 2.54 -38.61 13.14
C VAL A 302 1.39 -38.51 14.14
#